data_AF-A0A3C1S4C6-F1
#
_entry.id   AF-A0A3C1S4C6-F1
#
_cell.length_a   1.000
_cell.length_b   1.000
_cell.length_c   1.000
_cell.angle_alpha   90.00
_cell.angle_beta   90.00
_cell.angle_gamma   90.00
#
_symmetry.space_group_name_H-M   'P 1'
#
loop_
_entity.id
_entity.type
_entity.pdbx_description
1 polymer ?
#
loop_
_entity_poly.entity_id
_entity_poly.type
_entity_poly.pdbx_seq_one_letter_code
_entity_poly.pdbx_strand_id
1 'polypeptide(L)'
;MNTHFELNEVTKRLPKHLHKFVVKQPYHEYTAQNQSVWRYVMRMNVDYLSKVAHGSYLKGLEKTGISLDKIPHMEGMNRILKEIGWAAVSVDGFIPPNAFMEFQAYNVLVIASDMRTINHIAYTPAPDIIHEA
;
A
#
# COMPACT_ATOMS: atom_id res chain seq x y z
N MET A 1 11.08 1.20 -22.65
CA MET A 1 9.95 0.90 -21.74
C MET A 1 9.85 2.04 -20.76
N ASN A 2 8.79 2.84 -20.83
CA ASN A 2 8.58 3.91 -19.87
C ASN A 2 8.18 3.26 -18.54
N THR A 3 8.93 3.52 -17.48
CA THR A 3 8.54 3.11 -16.12
C THR A 3 7.33 3.93 -15.70
N HIS A 4 6.23 3.27 -15.37
CA HIS A 4 4.98 3.93 -14.94
C HIS A 4 4.96 4.26 -13.44
N PHE A 5 6.10 4.10 -12.77
CA PHE A 5 6.32 4.38 -11.35
C PHE A 5 7.59 5.20 -11.13
N GLU A 6 7.69 5.88 -10.00
CA GLU A 6 8.81 6.74 -9.66
C GLU A 6 10.07 5.92 -9.33
N LEU A 7 11.19 6.30 -9.96
CA LEU A 7 12.49 5.71 -9.69
C LEU A 7 13.17 6.46 -8.53
N ASN A 8 13.42 5.75 -7.43
CA ASN A 8 14.22 6.21 -6.31
C ASN A 8 15.41 5.26 -6.10
N GLU A 9 16.27 5.53 -5.11
CA GLU A 9 17.47 4.72 -4.85
C GLU A 9 17.15 3.23 -4.57
N VAL A 10 15.96 2.93 -4.06
CA VAL A 10 15.49 1.56 -3.83
C VAL A 10 14.97 0.95 -5.14
N THR A 11 14.01 1.60 -5.80
CA THR A 11 13.33 1.04 -6.98
C THR A 11 14.21 0.97 -8.23
N LYS A 12 15.30 1.76 -8.31
CA LYS A 12 16.34 1.63 -9.34
C LYS A 12 17.05 0.27 -9.32
N ARG A 13 17.10 -0.40 -8.17
CA ARG A 13 17.74 -1.72 -8.02
C ARG A 13 16.81 -2.87 -8.43
N LEU A 14 15.52 -2.58 -8.63
CA LEU A 14 14.52 -3.58 -8.93
C LEU A 14 14.77 -4.21 -10.32
N PRO A 15 14.90 -5.54 -10.42
CA PRO A 15 15.07 -6.23 -11.70
C PRO A 15 13.97 -5.91 -12.71
N LYS A 16 14.35 -5.77 -13.99
CA LYS A 16 13.41 -5.39 -15.07
C LYS A 16 12.24 -6.35 -15.24
N HIS A 17 12.42 -7.65 -14.95
CA HIS A 17 11.34 -8.63 -15.08
C HIS A 17 10.24 -8.44 -14.03
N LEU A 18 10.51 -7.75 -12.92
CA LEU A 18 9.51 -7.42 -11.91
C LEU A 18 8.67 -6.18 -12.30
N HIS A 19 9.19 -5.31 -13.18
CA HIS A 19 8.50 -4.08 -13.57
C HIS A 19 7.16 -4.34 -14.27
N LYS A 20 6.98 -5.53 -14.88
CA LYS A 20 5.73 -5.96 -15.51
C LYS A 20 4.57 -6.14 -14.52
N PHE A 21 4.87 -6.30 -13.22
CA PHE A 21 3.86 -6.42 -12.17
C PHE A 21 3.49 -5.06 -11.56
N VAL A 22 4.29 -4.02 -11.84
CA VAL A 22 4.07 -2.68 -11.30
C VAL A 22 3.13 -1.92 -12.21
N VAL A 23 2.04 -1.42 -11.63
CA VAL A 23 1.07 -0.56 -12.31
C VAL A 23 1.12 0.85 -11.71
N LYS A 24 0.64 1.83 -12.49
CA LYS A 24 0.41 3.16 -11.94
C LYS A 24 -0.85 3.08 -11.08
N GLN A 25 -0.76 3.54 -9.84
CA GLN A 25 -1.93 3.63 -8.97
C GLN A 25 -3.04 4.47 -9.67
N PRO A 26 -4.21 3.88 -9.97
CA PRO A 26 -5.30 4.56 -10.64
C PRO A 26 -6.08 5.44 -9.65
N TYR A 27 -5.39 6.39 -9.01
CA TYR A 27 -5.96 7.14 -7.87
C TYR A 27 -7.24 7.91 -8.21
N HIS A 28 -7.38 8.35 -9.46
CA HIS A 28 -8.57 9.04 -9.96
C HIS A 28 -9.83 8.16 -10.02
N GLU A 29 -9.68 6.84 -9.94
CA GLU A 29 -10.79 5.88 -9.91
C GLU A 29 -11.38 5.71 -8.51
N TYR A 30 -10.68 6.16 -7.45
CA TYR A 30 -11.22 6.13 -6.10
C TYR A 30 -12.38 7.12 -5.96
N THR A 31 -13.59 6.57 -5.87
CA THR A 31 -14.81 7.33 -5.67
C THR A 31 -14.91 7.91 -4.26
N ALA A 32 -15.84 8.84 -4.05
CA ALA A 32 -16.18 9.34 -2.72
C ALA A 32 -16.61 8.19 -1.76
N GLN A 33 -17.23 7.13 -2.29
CA GLN A 33 -17.57 5.94 -1.50
C GLN A 33 -16.31 5.19 -1.06
N ASN A 34 -15.33 5.00 -1.95
CA ASN A 34 -14.05 4.36 -1.59
C ASN A 34 -13.34 5.15 -0.48
N GLN A 35 -13.26 6.47 -0.62
CA GLN A 35 -12.67 7.34 0.41
C GLN A 35 -13.41 7.24 1.76
N SER A 36 -14.73 7.07 1.73
CA SER A 36 -15.56 6.93 2.93
C SER A 36 -15.35 5.57 3.61
N VAL A 37 -15.28 4.49 2.83
CA VAL A 37 -14.97 3.14 3.34
C VAL A 37 -13.57 3.12 3.96
N TRP A 38 -12.58 3.72 3.31
CA TRP A 38 -11.21 3.85 3.85
C TRP A 38 -11.24 4.49 5.22
N ARG A 39 -11.83 5.68 5.32
CA ARG A 39 -11.91 6.44 6.56
C ARG A 39 -12.61 5.67 7.66
N TYR A 40 -13.71 5.00 7.34
CA TYR A 40 -14.44 4.19 8.30
C TYR A 40 -13.57 3.04 8.83
N VAL A 41 -12.99 2.24 7.94
CA VAL A 41 -12.20 1.06 8.32
C VAL A 41 -10.93 1.47 9.07
N MET A 42 -10.23 2.50 8.62
CA MET A 42 -9.02 2.99 9.31
C MET A 42 -9.33 3.48 10.72
N ARG A 43 -10.43 4.21 10.94
CA ARG A 43 -10.83 4.65 12.29
C ARG A 43 -11.18 3.49 13.21
N MET A 44 -11.92 2.50 12.68
CA MET A 44 -12.23 1.27 13.42
C MET A 44 -10.96 0.49 13.78
N ASN A 45 -10.04 0.34 12.82
CA ASN A 45 -8.77 -0.35 13.02
C ASN A 45 -7.92 0.36 14.07
N VAL A 46 -7.73 1.68 13.97
CA VAL A 46 -6.93 2.43 14.96
C VAL A 46 -7.56 2.35 16.35
N ASP A 47 -8.89 2.52 16.50
CA ASP A 47 -9.53 2.40 17.82
C ASP A 47 -9.31 1.03 18.44
N TYR A 48 -9.51 -0.05 17.69
CA TYR A 48 -9.36 -1.41 18.21
C TYR A 48 -7.89 -1.79 18.44
N LEU A 49 -7.03 -1.60 17.43
CA LEU A 49 -5.64 -2.01 17.47
C LEU A 49 -4.81 -1.19 18.47
N SER A 50 -5.23 0.02 18.84
CA SER A 50 -4.61 0.76 19.93
C SER A 50 -4.64 0.05 21.29
N LYS A 51 -5.61 -0.87 21.47
CA LYS A 51 -5.83 -1.61 22.72
C LYS A 51 -5.14 -2.98 22.73
N VAL A 52 -4.98 -3.59 21.57
CA VAL A 52 -4.57 -5.01 21.45
C VAL A 52 -3.27 -5.23 20.67
N ALA A 53 -2.89 -4.33 19.77
CA ALA A 53 -1.67 -4.49 18.98
C ALA A 53 -0.44 -4.14 19.82
N HIS A 54 0.71 -4.70 19.44
CA HIS A 54 1.97 -4.31 20.02
C HIS A 54 2.22 -2.80 19.83
N GLY A 55 2.83 -2.14 20.82
CA GLY A 55 2.99 -0.67 20.83
C GLY A 55 3.80 -0.10 19.67
N SER A 56 4.50 -0.94 18.89
CA SER A 56 5.14 -0.55 17.64
C SER A 56 4.15 -0.26 16.51
N TYR A 57 2.93 -0.81 16.56
CA TYR A 57 1.95 -0.69 15.48
C TYR A 57 1.55 0.77 15.24
N LEU A 58 1.04 1.45 16.27
CA LEU A 58 0.61 2.85 16.15
C LEU A 58 1.77 3.79 15.81
N LYS A 59 2.95 3.57 16.41
CA LYS A 59 4.17 4.32 16.10
C LYS A 59 4.62 4.09 14.65
N GLY A 60 4.46 2.87 14.14
CA GLY A 60 4.73 2.50 12.77
C GLY A 60 3.78 3.23 11.82
N LEU A 61 2.48 3.13 12.08
CA LEU A 61 1.44 3.80 11.30
C LEU A 61 1.67 5.32 11.22
N GLU A 62 1.94 5.98 12.35
CA GLU A 62 2.28 7.41 12.35
C GLU A 62 3.50 7.71 11.48
N LYS A 63 4.56 6.90 11.61
CA LYS A 63 5.78 7.04 10.81
C LYS A 63 5.53 6.86 9.33
N THR A 64 4.57 6.02 8.90
CA THR A 64 4.26 5.83 7.47
C THR A 64 3.64 7.05 6.80
N GLY A 65 3.11 8.01 7.58
CA GLY A 65 2.39 9.18 7.07
C GLY A 65 1.06 8.85 6.37
N ILE A 66 0.56 7.62 6.53
CA ILE A 66 -0.74 7.21 6.02
C ILE A 66 -1.84 7.98 6.75
N SER A 67 -2.69 8.65 5.97
CA SER A 67 -3.81 9.42 6.51
C SER A 67 -4.99 8.50 6.85
N LEU A 68 -5.64 8.75 7.98
CA LEU A 68 -6.91 8.10 8.31
C LEU A 68 -8.09 8.64 7.50
N ASP A 69 -7.96 9.81 6.86
CA ASP A 69 -9.09 10.49 6.22
C ASP A 69 -9.20 10.28 4.71
N LYS A 70 -8.09 9.86 4.08
CA LYS A 70 -7.97 9.67 2.63
C LYS A 70 -7.07 8.48 2.30
N ILE A 71 -7.44 7.76 1.26
CA ILE A 71 -6.61 6.70 0.67
C ILE A 71 -5.22 7.29 0.33
N PRO A 72 -4.10 6.64 0.66
CA PRO A 72 -2.78 7.19 0.44
C PRO A 72 -2.41 7.20 -1.04
N HIS A 73 -1.63 8.21 -1.43
CA HIS A 73 -0.90 8.20 -2.70
C HIS A 73 0.42 7.44 -2.51
N MET A 74 0.77 6.59 -3.47
CA MET A 74 2.03 5.84 -3.46
C MET A 74 3.26 6.75 -3.38
N GLU A 75 3.22 7.90 -4.06
CA GLU A 75 4.26 8.94 -4.00
C GLU A 75 4.43 9.49 -2.58
N GLY A 76 3.32 9.69 -1.87
CA GLY A 76 3.32 10.15 -0.48
C GLY A 76 4.00 9.15 0.45
N MET A 77 3.66 7.87 0.32
CA MET A 77 4.28 6.78 1.09
C MET A 77 5.78 6.66 0.79
N ASN A 78 6.16 6.73 -0.48
CA ASN A 78 7.57 6.62 -0.90
C ASN A 78 8.45 7.76 -0.39
N ARG A 79 7.90 8.96 -0.12
CA ARG A 79 8.64 10.05 0.50
C ARG A 79 9.12 9.72 1.91
N ILE A 80 8.41 8.85 2.60
CA ILE A 80 8.73 8.43 3.97
C ILE A 80 9.56 7.15 3.94
N LEU A 81 9.14 6.15 3.16
CA LEU A 81 9.83 4.87 3.07
C LEU A 81 11.30 5.02 2.62
N LYS A 82 11.60 6.01 1.76
CA LYS A 82 12.98 6.28 1.35
C LYS A 82 13.91 6.58 2.52
N GLU A 83 13.41 7.17 3.61
CA GLU A 83 14.21 7.53 4.79
C GLU A 83 14.67 6.29 5.57
N ILE A 84 13.95 5.18 5.42
CA ILE A 84 14.27 3.89 6.05
C ILE A 84 14.82 2.86 5.05
N GLY A 85 15.11 3.27 3.81
CA GLY A 85 15.66 2.40 2.77
C GLY A 85 14.64 1.47 2.10
N TRP A 86 13.35 1.79 2.20
CA TRP A 86 12.25 1.05 1.58
C TRP A 86 11.59 1.85 0.46
N ALA A 87 10.82 1.16 -0.37
CA ALA A 87 9.88 1.77 -1.30
C ALA A 87 8.59 0.94 -1.35
N ALA A 88 7.54 1.51 -1.93
CA ALA A 88 6.31 0.83 -2.24
C ALA A 88 5.95 1.03 -3.72
N VAL A 89 5.39 -0.01 -4.32
CA VAL A 89 4.86 0.01 -5.69
C VAL A 89 3.43 -0.49 -5.70
N SER A 90 2.65 0.06 -6.62
CA SER A 90 1.26 -0.34 -6.85
C SER A 90 1.22 -1.53 -7.80
N VAL A 91 0.36 -2.50 -7.51
CA VAL A 91 0.16 -3.71 -8.31
C VAL A 91 -1.32 -3.96 -8.56
N ASP A 92 -1.60 -4.78 -9.57
CA ASP A 92 -2.94 -5.27 -9.91
C ASP A 92 -3.19 -6.56 -9.13
N GLY A 93 -3.68 -6.42 -7.89
CA GLY A 93 -4.11 -7.47 -6.95
C GLY A 93 -3.21 -8.70 -6.74
N PHE A 94 -3.06 -9.53 -7.76
CA PHE A 94 -2.38 -10.82 -7.70
C PHE A 94 -0.97 -10.78 -8.31
N ILE A 95 0.04 -11.08 -7.49
CA ILE A 95 1.41 -11.32 -7.93
C ILE A 95 1.79 -12.77 -7.63
N PRO A 96 2.50 -13.47 -8.54
CA PRO A 96 3.09 -14.78 -8.25
C PRO A 96 3.95 -14.75 -6.96
N PRO A 97 3.83 -15.75 -6.06
CA PRO A 97 4.54 -15.72 -4.77
C PRO A 97 6.06 -15.54 -4.88
N ASN A 98 6.69 -16.11 -5.90
CA ASN A 98 8.12 -15.93 -6.15
C ASN A 98 8.48 -14.47 -6.47
N ALA A 99 7.67 -13.79 -7.28
CA ALA A 99 7.88 -12.38 -7.59
C ALA A 99 7.60 -11.51 -6.36
N PHE A 100 6.55 -11.80 -5.57
CA PHE A 100 6.27 -11.12 -4.30
C PHE A 100 7.49 -11.19 -3.36
N MET A 101 8.04 -12.39 -3.14
CA MET A 101 9.22 -12.56 -2.28
C MET A 101 10.45 -11.84 -2.84
N GLU A 102 10.61 -11.81 -4.17
CA GLU A 102 11.70 -11.09 -4.81
C GLU A 102 11.59 -9.58 -4.58
N PHE A 103 10.39 -8.98 -4.67
CA PHE A 103 10.18 -7.56 -4.32
C PHE A 103 10.65 -7.25 -2.88
N GLN A 104 10.32 -8.13 -1.92
CA GLN A 104 10.73 -7.97 -0.53
C GLN A 104 12.26 -8.04 -0.36
N ALA A 105 12.94 -8.89 -1.13
CA ALA A 105 14.42 -8.96 -1.12
C ALA A 105 15.07 -7.64 -1.58
N TYR A 106 14.35 -6.80 -2.32
CA TYR A 106 14.80 -5.47 -2.75
C TYR A 106 14.28 -4.32 -1.87
N ASN A 107 13.64 -4.61 -0.72
CA ASN A 107 12.98 -3.63 0.17
C ASN A 107 11.87 -2.85 -0.55
N VAL A 108 11.14 -3.52 -1.46
CA VAL A 108 10.01 -2.93 -2.16
C VAL A 108 8.73 -3.63 -1.70
N LEU A 109 7.86 -2.88 -1.04
CA LEU A 109 6.51 -3.33 -0.69
C LEU A 109 5.63 -3.29 -1.93
N VAL A 110 4.80 -4.31 -2.11
CA VAL A 110 3.80 -4.36 -3.16
C VAL A 110 2.43 -4.13 -2.55
N ILE A 111 1.72 -3.14 -3.05
CA ILE A 111 0.44 -2.70 -2.50
C ILE A 111 -0.62 -2.83 -3.58
N ALA A 112 -1.65 -3.63 -3.31
CA ALA A 112 -2.80 -3.76 -4.19
C ALA A 112 -3.52 -2.40 -4.32
N SER A 113 -3.86 -2.03 -5.55
CA SER A 113 -4.49 -0.73 -5.82
C SER A 113 -5.99 -0.74 -5.53
N ASP A 114 -6.60 -1.91 -5.49
CA ASP A 114 -8.03 -2.07 -5.25
C ASP A 114 -8.43 -1.64 -3.84
N MET A 115 -9.67 -1.21 -3.72
CA MET A 115 -10.29 -0.83 -2.46
C MET A 115 -11.55 -1.67 -2.26
N ARG A 116 -11.67 -2.33 -1.10
CA ARG A 116 -12.89 -3.09 -0.78
C ARG A 116 -14.15 -2.24 -0.86
N THR A 117 -15.24 -2.89 -1.25
CA THR A 117 -16.58 -2.27 -1.32
C THR A 117 -17.24 -2.18 0.06
N ILE A 118 -18.27 -1.33 0.18
CA ILE A 118 -19.09 -1.24 1.40
C ILE A 118 -19.73 -2.58 1.82
N ASN A 119 -20.10 -3.44 0.86
CA ASN A 119 -20.70 -4.75 1.14
C ASN A 119 -19.69 -5.74 1.76
N HIS A 120 -18.39 -5.46 1.63
CA HIS A 120 -17.29 -6.30 2.07
C HIS A 120 -16.42 -5.57 3.10
N ILE A 121 -17.01 -4.62 3.83
CA ILE A 121 -16.27 -3.72 4.73
C ILE A 121 -15.51 -4.47 5.83
N ALA A 122 -16.14 -5.51 6.38
CA ALA A 122 -15.58 -6.33 7.45
C ALA A 122 -14.50 -7.31 6.94
N TYR A 123 -14.64 -7.80 5.71
CA TYR A 123 -13.75 -8.81 5.16
C TYR A 123 -13.84 -8.89 3.63
N THR A 124 -12.68 -9.01 2.99
CA THR A 124 -12.52 -9.39 1.58
C THR A 124 -11.44 -10.48 1.49
N PRO A 125 -11.61 -11.52 0.65
CA PRO A 125 -10.61 -12.56 0.49
C PRO A 125 -9.38 -12.11 -0.31
N ALA A 126 -9.55 -11.16 -1.24
CA ALA A 126 -8.45 -10.58 -2.00
C ALA A 126 -7.80 -9.44 -1.20
N PRO A 127 -6.45 -9.31 -1.22
CA PRO A 127 -5.76 -8.19 -0.60
C PRO A 127 -6.16 -6.88 -1.30
N ASP A 128 -6.31 -5.83 -0.51
CA ASP A 128 -6.67 -4.49 -0.97
C ASP A 128 -5.75 -3.45 -0.33
N ILE A 129 -5.89 -2.19 -0.72
CA ILE A 129 -5.02 -1.13 -0.22
C ILE A 129 -5.09 -0.94 1.31
N ILE A 130 -6.20 -1.28 1.97
CA ILE A 130 -6.30 -1.25 3.44
C ILE A 130 -5.43 -2.34 4.07
N HIS A 131 -5.35 -3.51 3.46
CA HIS A 131 -4.59 -4.64 3.99
C HIS A 131 -3.07 -4.42 3.91
N GLU A 132 -2.61 -3.86 2.80
CA GLU A 132 -1.19 -3.81 2.44
C GLU A 132 -0.49 -2.50 2.81
N ALA A 133 -1.22 -1.36 2.90
CA ALA A 133 -0.64 -0.05 3.19
C ALA A 133 -0.49 0.20 4.69
#